data_AF-K1RZ04-F1
#
_entry.id   AF-K1RZ04-F1
#
_cell.length_a   1.000
_cell.length_b   1.000
_cell.length_c   1.000
_cell.angle_alpha   90.00
_cell.angle_beta   90.00
_cell.angle_gamma   90.00
#
_symmetry.space_group_name_H-M   'P 1'
#
loop_
_entity.id
_entity.type
_entity.pdbx_description
1 polymer ?
#
loop_
_entity_poly.entity_id
_entity_poly.type
_entity_poly.pdbx_seq_one_letter_code
_entity_poly.pdbx_strand_id
1 'polypeptide(L)'
;FELDELEERDNVTMREDELEEVLKGMLDYAYEKGILKENSVVYRDLFDTKIMGMLMPRPSEVIRHFHELYEQVSPEAATDYYYKLSRDSDYIRRYRICKDMKWVAPTKYGDLDITINLSKPEKDPKAIAAAKLAKQAGYPKCLLCRENEGYAGRVNHPARQNHRIIPVTINGSQWGFQ
;
A
#
# COMPACT_ATOMS: atom_id res chain seq x y z
N PHE A 1 -17.07 -9.82 -8.34
CA PHE A 1 -15.72 -10.30 -8.68
C PHE A 1 -15.73 -11.38 -9.76
N GLU A 2 -16.88 -11.81 -10.32
CA GLU A 2 -16.93 -12.86 -11.36
C GLU A 2 -16.14 -14.12 -10.94
N LEU A 3 -16.39 -14.56 -9.70
CA LEU A 3 -15.67 -15.69 -9.09
C LEU A 3 -16.39 -16.99 -9.41
N ASP A 4 -15.60 -18.05 -9.62
CA ASP A 4 -16.10 -19.43 -9.55
C ASP A 4 -16.67 -19.69 -8.13
N GLU A 5 -17.53 -20.69 -8.00
CA GLU A 5 -17.99 -21.12 -6.68
C GLU A 5 -16.82 -21.60 -5.83
N LEU A 6 -16.84 -21.21 -4.54
CA LEU A 6 -15.84 -21.65 -3.57
C LEU A 6 -16.03 -23.14 -3.31
N GLU A 7 -15.01 -23.93 -3.65
CA GLU A 7 -14.93 -25.32 -3.19
C GLU A 7 -14.68 -25.34 -1.68
N GLU A 8 -15.48 -26.10 -0.92
CA GLU A 8 -15.23 -26.33 0.49
C GLU A 8 -13.88 -27.02 0.67
N ARG A 9 -13.00 -26.41 1.46
CA ARG A 9 -11.71 -26.98 1.85
C ARG A 9 -11.64 -26.99 3.38
N ASP A 10 -11.56 -28.18 3.95
CA ASP A 10 -11.31 -28.35 5.37
C ASP A 10 -9.84 -28.02 5.72
N ASN A 11 -9.62 -27.45 6.90
CA ASN A 11 -8.30 -27.18 7.49
C ASN A 11 -7.41 -26.17 6.73
N VAL A 12 -7.97 -25.07 6.24
CA VAL A 12 -7.16 -23.95 5.73
C VAL A 12 -6.50 -23.24 6.92
N THR A 13 -5.21 -23.50 7.14
CA THR A 13 -4.36 -22.72 8.04
C THR A 13 -3.50 -21.77 7.22
N MET A 14 -3.39 -20.52 7.66
CA MET A 14 -2.50 -19.53 7.04
C MET A 14 -1.48 -19.01 8.03
N ARG A 15 -0.24 -18.87 7.58
CA ARG A 15 0.81 -18.18 8.32
C ARG A 15 0.82 -16.69 7.99
N GLU A 16 1.28 -15.86 8.92
CA GLU A 16 1.31 -14.39 8.73
C GLU A 16 2.22 -13.94 7.57
N ASP A 17 3.19 -14.76 7.16
CA ASP A 17 4.12 -14.48 6.06
C ASP A 17 3.56 -14.81 4.66
N GLU A 18 2.36 -15.39 4.58
CA GLU A 18 1.77 -15.89 3.32
C GLU A 18 0.95 -14.86 2.55
N LEU A 19 0.85 -13.62 3.03
CA LEU A 19 0.05 -12.57 2.38
C LEU A 19 0.45 -12.34 0.92
N GLU A 20 1.75 -12.31 0.62
CA GLU A 20 2.24 -12.12 -0.76
C GLU A 20 1.83 -13.29 -1.66
N GLU A 21 1.99 -14.53 -1.19
CA GLU A 21 1.64 -15.75 -1.92
C GLU A 21 0.14 -15.80 -2.22
N VAL A 22 -0.70 -15.48 -1.23
CA VAL A 22 -2.17 -15.46 -1.39
C VAL A 22 -2.61 -14.35 -2.34
N LEU A 23 -2.12 -13.12 -2.15
CA LEU A 23 -2.42 -12.04 -3.08
C LEU A 23 -1.94 -12.39 -4.50
N LYS A 24 -0.75 -12.96 -4.65
CA LYS A 24 -0.24 -13.42 -5.94
C LYS A 24 -1.20 -14.43 -6.57
N GLY A 25 -1.66 -15.44 -5.84
CA GLY A 25 -2.62 -16.42 -6.33
C GLY A 25 -3.95 -15.81 -6.75
N MET A 26 -4.50 -14.87 -5.96
CA MET A 26 -5.72 -14.15 -6.29
C MET A 26 -5.57 -13.31 -7.57
N LEU A 27 -4.43 -12.64 -7.73
CA LEU A 27 -4.13 -11.84 -8.91
C LEU A 27 -3.92 -12.70 -10.17
N ASP A 28 -3.26 -13.85 -10.03
CA ASP A 28 -3.04 -14.80 -11.11
C ASP A 28 -4.39 -15.36 -11.60
N TYR A 29 -5.24 -15.82 -10.68
CA TYR A 29 -6.62 -16.23 -10.98
C TYR A 29 -7.42 -15.12 -11.67
N ALA A 30 -7.34 -13.89 -11.16
CA ALA A 30 -8.07 -12.77 -11.73
C ALA A 30 -7.64 -12.45 -13.17
N TYR A 31 -6.37 -12.64 -13.49
CA TYR A 31 -5.88 -12.49 -14.86
C TYR A 31 -6.36 -13.65 -15.75
N GLU A 32 -6.26 -14.89 -15.30
CA GLU A 32 -6.68 -16.08 -16.04
C GLU A 32 -8.17 -16.05 -16.39
N LYS A 33 -9.02 -15.54 -15.49
CA LYS A 33 -10.46 -15.38 -15.70
C LYS A 33 -10.84 -14.10 -16.44
N GLY A 34 -9.86 -13.27 -16.83
CA GLY A 34 -10.09 -12.02 -17.56
C GLY A 34 -10.73 -10.90 -16.73
N ILE A 35 -10.77 -11.04 -15.40
CA ILE A 35 -11.18 -9.99 -14.45
C ILE A 35 -10.15 -8.86 -14.49
N LEU A 36 -8.87 -9.22 -14.40
CA LEU A 36 -7.75 -8.32 -14.64
C LEU A 36 -7.44 -8.31 -16.14
N LYS A 37 -7.55 -7.13 -16.78
CA LYS A 37 -7.37 -7.03 -18.24
C LYS A 37 -5.91 -7.11 -18.69
N GLU A 38 -4.97 -6.72 -17.83
CA GLU A 38 -3.55 -6.64 -18.14
C GLU A 38 -2.74 -7.17 -16.96
N ASN A 39 -1.70 -7.97 -17.22
CA ASN A 39 -0.90 -8.62 -16.18
C ASN A 39 0.37 -7.83 -15.80
N SER A 40 0.37 -6.50 -15.96
CA SER A 40 1.51 -5.68 -15.59
C SER A 40 1.47 -5.31 -14.10
N VAL A 41 2.63 -4.92 -13.55
CA VAL A 41 2.74 -4.52 -12.14
C VAL A 41 1.74 -3.42 -11.79
N VAL A 42 1.50 -2.45 -12.67
CA VAL A 42 0.57 -1.35 -12.41
C VAL A 42 -0.85 -1.87 -12.20
N TYR A 43 -1.34 -2.76 -13.07
CA TYR A 43 -2.71 -3.28 -12.97
C TYR A 43 -2.87 -4.21 -11.78
N ARG A 44 -1.84 -5.04 -11.51
CA ARG A 44 -1.78 -5.89 -10.32
C ARG A 44 -1.82 -5.06 -9.03
N ASP A 45 -1.04 -3.98 -8.95
CA ASP A 45 -1.02 -3.06 -7.81
C ASP A 45 -2.34 -2.31 -7.60
N LEU A 46 -3.05 -1.97 -8.68
CA LEU A 46 -4.40 -1.38 -8.57
C LEU A 46 -5.38 -2.40 -7.98
N PHE A 47 -5.27 -3.67 -8.39
CA PHE A 47 -6.23 -4.69 -8.02
C PHE A 47 -5.98 -5.29 -6.62
N ASP A 48 -4.73 -5.57 -6.23
CA ASP A 48 -4.43 -6.01 -4.87
C ASP A 48 -4.78 -4.94 -3.83
N THR A 49 -4.53 -3.66 -4.13
CA THR A 49 -4.84 -2.55 -3.24
C THR A 49 -6.36 -2.41 -3.10
N LYS A 50 -7.12 -2.71 -4.16
CA LYS A 50 -8.58 -2.80 -4.09
C LYS A 50 -9.04 -3.94 -3.17
N ILE A 51 -8.41 -5.12 -3.28
CA ILE A 51 -8.69 -6.27 -2.41
C ILE A 51 -8.41 -5.91 -0.95
N MET A 52 -7.20 -5.44 -0.65
CA MET A 52 -6.78 -5.05 0.70
C MET A 52 -7.60 -3.89 1.25
N GLY A 53 -8.02 -2.96 0.40
CA GLY A 53 -8.90 -1.86 0.79
C GLY A 53 -10.26 -2.30 1.36
N MET A 54 -10.77 -3.47 0.96
CA MET A 54 -12.01 -4.03 1.53
C MET A 54 -11.82 -4.58 2.94
N LEU A 55 -10.60 -4.95 3.30
CA LEU A 55 -10.24 -5.47 4.63
C LEU A 55 -9.91 -4.36 5.62
N MET A 56 -9.76 -3.13 5.14
CA MET A 56 -9.32 -2.04 5.99
C MET A 56 -10.44 -1.46 6.86
N PRO A 57 -10.18 -1.18 8.15
CA PRO A 57 -11.10 -0.44 9.02
C PRO A 57 -11.37 0.97 8.47
N ARG A 58 -12.45 1.61 8.94
CA ARG A 58 -12.76 2.99 8.53
C ARG A 58 -11.68 3.94 9.06
N PRO A 59 -11.37 5.05 8.35
CA PRO A 59 -10.40 6.04 8.82
C PRO A 59 -10.64 6.50 10.25
N SER A 60 -11.90 6.78 10.61
CA SER A 60 -12.27 7.19 11.97
C SER A 60 -11.92 6.17 13.06
N GLU A 61 -11.98 4.88 12.75
CA GLU A 61 -11.66 3.81 13.70
C GLU A 61 -10.16 3.73 13.93
N VAL A 62 -9.37 3.85 12.87
CA VAL A 62 -7.91 3.86 12.94
C VAL A 62 -7.42 5.09 13.70
N ILE A 63 -7.97 6.26 13.40
CA ILE A 63 -7.65 7.53 14.08
C ILE A 63 -7.99 7.43 15.57
N ARG A 64 -9.20 6.98 15.91
CA ARG A 64 -9.61 6.81 17.31
C ARG A 64 -8.66 5.86 18.05
N HIS A 65 -8.39 4.69 17.48
CA HIS A 65 -7.53 3.71 18.15
C HIS A 65 -6.08 4.20 18.30
N PHE A 66 -5.56 4.91 17.30
CA PHE A 66 -4.26 5.55 17.38
C PHE A 66 -4.19 6.53 18.56
N HIS A 67 -5.17 7.43 18.69
CA HIS A 67 -5.21 8.39 19.79
C HIS A 67 -5.40 7.72 21.16
N GLU A 68 -6.23 6.67 21.24
CA GLU A 68 -6.39 5.88 22.46
C GLU A 68 -5.05 5.29 22.92
N LEU A 69 -4.29 4.66 22.03
CA LEU A 69 -2.96 4.13 22.35
C LEU A 69 -1.98 5.25 22.73
N TYR A 70 -2.03 6.37 22.01
CA TYR A 70 -1.13 7.49 22.23
C TYR A 70 -1.31 8.11 23.61
N GLU A 71 -2.57 8.29 24.02
CA GLU A 71 -2.94 8.93 25.29
C GLU A 71 -2.86 7.98 26.49
N GLN A 72 -3.25 6.71 26.31
CA GLN A 72 -3.42 5.77 27.43
C GLN A 72 -2.23 4.85 27.63
N VAL A 73 -1.40 4.62 26.60
CA VAL A 73 -0.25 3.70 26.65
C VAL A 73 1.04 4.46 26.43
N SER A 74 1.33 4.86 25.20
CA SER A 74 2.47 5.72 24.85
C SER A 74 2.44 6.13 23.37
N PRO A 75 3.17 7.18 22.97
CA PRO A 75 3.40 7.52 21.56
C PRO A 75 3.96 6.35 20.75
N GLU A 76 4.92 5.60 21.31
CA GLU A 76 5.53 4.43 20.66
C GLU A 76 4.48 3.36 20.35
N ALA A 77 3.63 3.01 21.32
CA ALA A 77 2.57 2.02 21.14
C ALA A 77 1.60 2.40 20.01
N ALA A 78 1.23 3.68 19.90
CA ALA A 78 0.39 4.18 18.82
C ALA A 78 1.08 4.05 17.45
N THR A 79 2.36 4.42 17.37
CA THR A 79 3.13 4.33 16.13
C THR A 79 3.45 2.89 15.72
N ASP A 80 3.68 2.00 16.68
CA ASP A 80 3.91 0.56 16.44
C ASP A 80 2.66 -0.12 15.90
N TYR A 81 1.48 0.17 16.49
CA TYR A 81 0.19 -0.25 15.96
C TYR A 81 0.01 0.23 14.52
N TYR A 82 0.22 1.52 14.27
CA TYR A 82 -0.02 2.12 12.97
C TYR A 82 0.93 1.56 11.88
N TYR A 83 2.19 1.34 12.25
CA TYR A 83 3.16 0.69 11.38
C TYR A 83 2.81 -0.77 11.11
N LYS A 84 2.36 -1.52 12.13
CA LYS A 84 1.86 -2.89 11.95
C LYS A 84 0.65 -2.93 11.02
N LEU A 85 -0.36 -2.08 11.23
CA LEU A 85 -1.52 -1.98 10.36
C LEU A 85 -1.10 -1.69 8.91
N SER A 86 -0.19 -0.75 8.71
CA SER A 86 0.33 -0.37 7.38
C SER A 86 1.08 -1.52 6.69
N ARG A 87 1.75 -2.39 7.46
CA ARG A 87 2.43 -3.58 6.96
C ARG A 87 1.48 -4.73 6.64
N ASP A 88 0.42 -4.87 7.44
CA ASP A 88 -0.54 -5.98 7.32
C ASP A 88 -1.61 -5.67 6.26
N SER A 89 -1.85 -4.39 5.96
CA SER A 89 -2.72 -3.94 4.87
C SER A 89 -2.07 -3.99 3.47
N ASP A 90 -0.82 -4.42 3.39
CA ASP A 90 0.06 -4.31 2.21
C ASP A 90 0.21 -2.89 1.65
N TYR A 91 -0.03 -1.85 2.47
CA TYR A 91 0.34 -0.48 2.10
C TYR A 91 1.87 -0.33 2.07
N ILE A 92 2.54 -0.85 3.12
CA ILE A 92 3.99 -1.02 3.17
C ILE A 92 4.34 -2.42 2.70
N ARG A 93 4.70 -2.52 1.42
CA ARG A 93 5.00 -3.78 0.72
C ARG A 93 6.37 -4.33 1.12
N ARG A 94 6.42 -5.02 2.26
CA ARG A 94 7.65 -5.58 2.87
C ARG A 94 8.48 -6.42 1.91
N TYR A 95 7.82 -7.27 1.13
CA TYR A 95 8.47 -8.19 0.16
C TYR A 95 9.13 -7.47 -1.03
N ARG A 96 8.80 -6.19 -1.26
CA ARG A 96 9.50 -5.36 -2.24
C ARG A 96 10.64 -4.59 -1.59
N ILE A 97 10.42 -4.05 -0.40
CA ILE A 97 11.42 -3.25 0.34
C ILE A 97 12.61 -4.12 0.76
N CYS A 98 12.42 -5.40 1.07
CA CYS A 98 13.52 -6.29 1.41
C CYS A 98 14.51 -6.52 0.27
N LYS A 99 14.14 -6.15 -0.97
CA LYS A 99 15.02 -6.21 -2.15
C LYS A 99 15.86 -4.95 -2.30
N ASP A 100 15.58 -3.88 -1.55
CA ASP A 100 16.34 -2.63 -1.61
C ASP A 100 17.78 -2.88 -1.16
N MET A 101 18.74 -2.30 -1.88
CA MET A 101 20.16 -2.40 -1.54
C MET A 101 20.55 -1.24 -0.63
N LYS A 102 21.35 -1.51 0.41
CA LYS A 102 21.77 -0.51 1.39
C LYS A 102 23.26 -0.62 1.67
N TRP A 103 23.93 0.53 1.76
CA TRP A 103 25.32 0.65 2.15
C TRP A 103 25.46 1.78 3.15
N VAL A 104 26.35 1.60 4.12
CA VAL A 104 26.70 2.63 5.10
C VAL A 104 28.16 2.99 4.87
N ALA A 105 28.43 4.27 4.63
CA ALA A 105 29.78 4.78 4.46
C ALA A 105 30.12 5.75 5.59
N PRO A 106 31.14 5.45 6.43
CA PRO A 106 31.58 6.38 7.47
C PRO A 106 32.10 7.68 6.85
N THR A 107 31.65 8.83 7.35
CA THR A 107 32.15 10.15 6.94
C THR A 107 32.55 10.97 8.16
N LYS A 108 33.26 12.09 7.94
CA LYS A 108 33.57 13.06 9.01
C LYS A 108 32.34 13.70 9.67
N TYR A 109 31.15 13.52 9.10
CA TYR A 109 29.88 14.09 9.57
C TYR A 109 28.93 13.03 10.16
N GLY A 110 29.43 11.80 10.37
CA GLY A 110 28.61 10.64 10.73
C GLY A 110 28.46 9.66 9.58
N ASP A 111 27.65 8.64 9.79
CA ASP A 111 27.41 7.59 8.81
C ASP A 111 26.51 8.11 7.67
N LEU A 112 26.94 7.89 6.42
CA LEU A 112 26.16 8.15 5.23
C LEU A 112 25.45 6.87 4.80
N ASP A 113 24.13 6.84 4.97
CA ASP A 113 23.26 5.80 4.43
C ASP A 113 22.99 6.03 2.94
N ILE A 114 23.36 5.07 2.10
CA ILE A 114 23.08 5.05 0.66
C ILE A 114 22.13 3.88 0.39
N THR A 115 20.99 4.15 -0.24
CA THR A 115 20.00 3.11 -0.56
C THR A 115 19.55 3.16 -2.02
N ILE A 116 19.47 2.01 -2.68
CA ILE A 116 18.82 1.86 -4.00
C ILE A 116 17.48 1.16 -3.80
N ASN A 117 16.39 1.84 -4.17
CA ASN A 117 15.05 1.30 -4.08
C ASN A 117 14.76 0.41 -5.32
N LEU A 118 14.79 -0.90 -5.13
CA LEU A 118 14.43 -1.89 -6.17
C LEU A 118 12.93 -2.24 -6.12
N SER A 119 12.22 -1.77 -5.09
CA SER A 119 10.79 -2.01 -4.90
C SER A 119 9.87 -1.36 -5.95
N LYS A 120 10.37 -0.36 -6.70
CA LYS A 120 9.64 0.31 -7.78
C LYS A 120 10.13 -0.17 -9.15
N PRO A 121 9.44 -1.13 -9.80
CA PRO A 121 9.81 -1.55 -11.13
C PRO A 121 9.62 -0.41 -12.13
N GLU A 122 10.44 -0.41 -13.18
CA GLU A 122 10.29 0.51 -14.30
C GLU A 122 8.92 0.32 -14.96
N LYS A 123 8.29 1.41 -15.37
CA LYS A 123 6.94 1.35 -15.94
C LYS A 123 6.97 0.64 -17.29
N ASP A 124 6.11 -0.37 -17.44
CA ASP A 124 5.93 -1.07 -18.71
C ASP A 124 5.60 -0.07 -19.85
N PRO A 125 6.24 -0.16 -21.04
CA PRO A 125 5.95 0.68 -22.18
C PRO A 125 4.46 0.76 -22.56
N LYS A 126 3.70 -0.33 -22.40
CA LYS A 126 2.24 -0.35 -22.60
C LYS A 126 1.52 0.51 -21.58
N ALA A 127 1.93 0.45 -20.30
CA ALA A 127 1.38 1.29 -19.25
C ALA A 127 1.72 2.78 -19.49
N ILE A 128 2.90 3.08 -20.03
CA ILE A 128 3.29 4.43 -20.45
C ILE A 128 2.39 4.93 -21.58
N ALA A 129 2.16 4.10 -22.61
CA ALA A 129 1.29 4.45 -23.73
C ALA A 129 -0.17 4.67 -23.27
N ALA A 130 -0.71 3.79 -22.44
CA ALA A 130 -2.04 3.92 -21.87
C ALA A 130 -2.17 5.18 -20.99
N ALA A 131 -1.16 5.47 -20.15
CA ALA A 131 -1.12 6.67 -19.33
C ALA A 131 -1.10 7.96 -20.15
N LYS A 132 -0.44 7.96 -21.32
CA LYS A 132 -0.38 9.11 -22.23
C LYS A 132 -1.75 9.42 -22.86
N LEU A 133 -2.55 8.38 -23.13
CA LEU A 133 -3.90 8.52 -23.70
C LEU A 133 -4.98 8.78 -22.65
N ALA A 134 -4.68 8.53 -21.37
CA ALA A 134 -5.62 8.75 -20.28
C ALA A 134 -5.91 10.24 -20.08
N LYS A 135 -7.19 10.58 -19.84
CA LYS A 135 -7.58 11.94 -19.48
C LYS A 135 -6.81 12.39 -18.24
N GLN A 136 -6.19 13.56 -18.30
CA GLN A 136 -5.58 14.16 -17.11
C GLN A 136 -6.67 14.45 -16.10
N ALA A 137 -6.56 13.84 -14.92
CA ALA A 137 -7.40 14.11 -13.78
C ALA A 137 -6.61 14.94 -12.76
N GLY A 138 -7.16 16.07 -12.32
CA GLY A 138 -6.53 16.94 -11.31
C GLY A 138 -6.69 16.45 -9.87
N TYR A 139 -7.28 15.26 -9.66
CA TYR A 139 -7.54 14.68 -8.36
C TYR A 139 -6.97 13.26 -8.25
N PRO A 140 -6.31 12.89 -7.14
CA PRO A 140 -5.74 13.78 -6.13
C PRO A 140 -4.72 14.75 -6.74
N LYS A 141 -4.54 15.92 -6.11
CA LYS A 141 -3.65 16.97 -6.62
C LYS A 141 -2.19 16.52 -6.75
N CYS A 142 -1.77 15.62 -5.87
CA CYS A 142 -0.41 15.11 -5.78
C CYS A 142 -0.39 13.70 -5.18
N LEU A 143 0.78 13.05 -5.21
CA LEU A 143 0.97 11.69 -4.69
C LEU A 143 0.98 11.59 -3.15
N LEU A 144 1.15 12.72 -2.47
CA LEU A 144 1.26 12.81 -1.00
C LEU A 144 0.05 13.50 -0.36
N CYS A 145 -0.93 13.86 -1.19
CA CYS A 145 -2.09 14.63 -0.78
C CYS A 145 -3.04 13.74 0.02
N ARG A 146 -3.65 14.23 1.09
CA ARG A 146 -4.54 13.44 1.98
C ARG A 146 -5.72 12.80 1.24
N GLU A 147 -6.14 13.39 0.13
CA GLU A 147 -7.16 12.90 -0.78
C GLU A 147 -6.83 11.53 -1.40
N ASN A 148 -5.59 11.07 -1.25
CA ASN A 148 -5.21 9.71 -1.60
C ASN A 148 -5.78 8.67 -0.64
N GLU A 149 -6.13 9.00 0.61
CA GLU A 149 -6.72 8.01 1.53
C GLU A 149 -7.99 7.41 0.91
N GLY A 150 -7.99 6.09 0.70
CA GLY A 150 -9.13 5.42 0.08
C GLY A 150 -9.18 5.52 -1.46
N TYR A 151 -8.25 6.20 -2.11
CA TYR A 151 -8.32 6.44 -3.55
C TYR A 151 -8.05 5.17 -4.36
N ALA A 152 -8.92 4.86 -5.32
CA ALA A 152 -8.84 3.66 -6.16
C ALA A 152 -7.62 3.63 -7.10
N GLY A 153 -6.97 4.78 -7.32
CA GLY A 153 -5.87 4.87 -8.27
C GLY A 153 -6.34 4.82 -9.74
N ARG A 154 -5.36 4.88 -10.63
CA ARG A 154 -5.47 4.76 -12.08
C ARG A 154 -4.08 4.45 -12.64
N VAL A 155 -3.98 4.11 -13.92
CA VAL A 155 -2.70 3.69 -14.55
C VAL A 155 -1.55 4.68 -14.31
N ASN A 156 -1.83 5.98 -14.20
CA ASN A 156 -0.84 7.02 -13.96
C ASN A 156 -0.84 7.61 -12.53
N HIS A 157 -1.63 7.08 -11.59
CA HIS A 157 -1.71 7.54 -10.20
C HIS A 157 -1.98 6.36 -9.26
N PRO A 158 -1.13 6.08 -8.26
CA PRO A 158 -1.19 4.84 -7.50
C PRO A 158 -2.52 4.67 -6.73
N ALA A 159 -2.94 3.43 -6.54
CA ALA A 159 -4.01 3.10 -5.62
C ALA A 159 -3.55 3.24 -4.16
N ARG A 160 -4.48 3.67 -3.31
CA ARG A 160 -4.29 3.98 -1.89
C ARG A 160 -5.54 3.62 -1.07
N GLN A 161 -6.32 2.65 -1.55
CA GLN A 161 -7.53 2.17 -0.87
C GLN A 161 -7.22 1.53 0.49
N ASN A 162 -6.05 0.89 0.59
CA ASN A 162 -5.53 0.26 1.80
C ASN A 162 -4.72 1.22 2.70
N HIS A 163 -4.60 2.50 2.33
CA HIS A 163 -3.87 3.50 3.09
C HIS A 163 -4.80 4.23 4.07
N ARG A 164 -4.27 4.60 5.23
CA ARG A 164 -4.95 5.41 6.26
C ARG A 164 -4.02 6.54 6.67
N ILE A 165 -4.58 7.67 7.09
CA ILE A 165 -3.82 8.87 7.46
C ILE A 165 -4.24 9.32 8.85
N ILE A 166 -3.26 9.57 9.71
CA ILE A 166 -3.50 10.15 11.04
C ILE A 166 -3.39 11.68 10.94
N PRO A 167 -4.47 12.45 11.20
CA PRO A 167 -4.38 13.89 11.23
C PRO A 167 -3.56 14.35 12.45
N VAL A 168 -2.59 15.22 12.24
CA VAL A 168 -1.75 15.78 13.29
C VAL A 168 -1.60 17.29 13.14
N THR A 169 -1.34 17.98 14.25
CA THR A 169 -1.08 19.43 14.23
C THR A 169 0.39 19.69 14.49
N ILE A 170 1.09 20.32 13.54
CA ILE A 170 2.50 20.69 13.66
C ILE A 170 2.60 22.19 13.45
N ASN A 171 3.16 22.89 14.44
CA ASN A 171 3.30 24.36 14.43
C ASN A 171 1.99 25.10 14.06
N GLY A 172 0.88 24.69 14.68
CA GLY A 172 -0.45 25.26 14.43
C GLY A 172 -1.09 24.93 13.07
N SER A 173 -0.41 24.16 12.22
CA SER A 173 -0.90 23.76 10.90
C SER A 173 -1.37 22.31 10.90
N GLN A 174 -2.34 21.98 10.05
CA GLN A 174 -2.86 20.63 9.88
C GLN A 174 -1.97 19.82 8.93
N TRP A 175 -1.57 18.63 9.34
CA TRP A 175 -0.76 17.68 8.58
C TRP A 175 -1.40 16.29 8.62
N GLY A 176 -0.98 15.44 7.68
CA GLY A 176 -1.30 14.01 7.69
C GLY A 176 -0.04 13.20 7.95
N PHE A 177 -0.02 12.42 9.02
CA PHE A 177 1.00 11.42 9.28
C PHE A 177 0.65 10.14 8.51
N GLN A 178 1.56 9.71 7.62
CA GLN A 178 1.33 8.69 6.59
C GLN A 178 2.56 7.83 6.34
#